data_AF-A0A5E6T8X2-F1
#
_entry.id   AF-A0A5E6T8X2-F1
#
_cell.length_a   1.000
_cell.length_b   1.000
_cell.length_c   1.000
_cell.angle_alpha   90.00
_cell.angle_beta   90.00
_cell.angle_gamma   90.00
#
_symmetry.space_group_name_H-M   'P 1'
#
loop_
_entity.id
_entity.type
_entity.pdbx_description
1 polymer ?
#
loop_
_entity_poly.entity_id
_entity_poly.type
_entity_poly.pdbx_seq_one_letter_code
_entity_poly.pdbx_strand_id
1 'polypeptide(L)'
;MKKIVPDPPTASVFYASIQPDLYPPDALAHASELLRGVSATLEQHCRTHTGEPGTHLLINAGHCTDTARGLVEHVFHRLQARQEATA
;
A
#
# COMPACT_ATOMS: atom_id res chain seq x y z
N MET A 1 23.73 -13.82 29.65
CA MET A 1 23.09 -12.50 29.43
C MET A 1 22.24 -12.61 28.17
N LYS A 2 20.92 -12.45 28.25
CA LYS A 2 20.08 -12.42 27.04
C LYS A 2 20.20 -11.01 26.47
N LYS A 3 20.86 -10.86 25.33
CA LYS A 3 20.90 -9.58 24.63
C LYS A 3 19.45 -9.18 24.38
N ILE A 4 19.05 -8.04 24.92
CA ILE A 4 17.77 -7.41 24.57
C ILE A 4 17.90 -7.10 23.08
N VAL A 5 17.14 -7.82 22.27
CA VAL A 5 17.00 -7.50 20.85
C VAL A 5 16.10 -6.28 20.81
N PRO A 6 16.56 -5.14 20.27
CA PRO A 6 15.68 -4.00 20.07
C PRO A 6 14.54 -4.44 19.17
N ASP A 7 13.30 -4.18 19.58
CA ASP A 7 12.15 -4.38 18.70
C ASP A 7 12.37 -3.59 17.40
N PRO A 8 12.05 -4.16 16.24
CA PRO A 8 12.21 -3.47 14.97
C PRO A 8 11.40 -2.17 14.97
N PRO A 9 11.91 -1.10 14.36
CA PRO A 9 11.23 0.20 14.35
C PRO A 9 9.82 0.05 13.76
N THR A 10 8.81 0.47 14.52
CA THR A 10 7.39 0.24 14.23
C THR A 10 6.74 1.29 13.33
N ALA A 11 7.42 2.42 13.07
CA ALA A 11 6.84 3.53 12.31
C ALA A 11 7.87 4.11 11.33
N SER A 12 7.81 3.66 10.08
CA SER A 12 8.36 4.42 8.96
C SER A 12 7.28 5.38 8.50
N VAL A 13 7.53 6.69 8.63
CA VAL A 13 6.70 7.69 7.95
C VAL A 13 6.90 7.46 6.45
N PHE A 14 5.82 7.08 5.76
CA PHE A 14 5.87 6.85 4.32
C PHE A 14 6.01 8.21 3.61
N TYR A 15 7.21 8.50 3.10
CA TYR A 15 7.45 9.67 2.27
C TYR A 15 7.35 9.29 0.80
N ALA A 16 6.36 9.87 0.11
CA ALA A 16 6.15 9.72 -1.31
C ALA A 16 6.48 11.01 -2.04
N SER A 17 7.13 10.91 -3.19
CA SER A 17 7.35 12.03 -4.11
C SER A 17 6.84 11.62 -5.49
N ILE A 18 5.97 12.43 -6.09
CA ILE A 18 5.47 12.18 -7.44
C ILE A 18 6.50 12.75 -8.43
N GLN A 19 7.12 11.85 -9.19
CA GLN A 19 8.01 12.24 -10.29
C GLN A 19 7.16 12.42 -11.56
N PRO A 20 7.25 13.58 -12.25
CA PRO A 20 6.41 13.86 -13.41
C PRO A 20 6.73 12.98 -14.62
N ASP A 21 7.99 12.53 -14.74
CA ASP A 21 8.48 11.76 -15.88
C ASP A 21 8.55 10.25 -15.58
N LEU A 22 7.73 9.78 -14.62
CA LEU A 22 7.73 8.38 -14.23
C LEU A 22 7.10 7.51 -15.32
N TYR A 23 7.83 6.47 -15.73
CA TYR A 23 7.36 5.50 -16.71
C TYR A 23 6.05 4.84 -16.21
N PRO A 24 4.99 4.67 -17.03
CA PRO A 24 3.67 4.27 -16.50
C PRO A 24 3.63 2.96 -15.71
N PRO A 25 4.33 1.88 -16.12
CA PRO A 25 4.50 0.69 -15.29
C PRO A 25 5.14 0.97 -13.92
N ASP A 26 6.17 1.81 -13.87
CA ASP A 26 6.84 2.19 -12.62
C ASP A 26 5.89 3.03 -11.74
N ALA A 27 5.08 3.89 -12.35
CA ALA A 27 4.05 4.65 -11.65
C ALA A 27 2.97 3.74 -11.03
N LEU A 28 2.55 2.69 -11.74
CA LEU A 28 1.60 1.70 -11.20
C LEU A 28 2.23 0.87 -10.07
N ALA A 29 3.50 0.47 -10.20
CA ALA A 29 4.21 -0.20 -9.11
C ALA A 29 4.30 0.70 -7.86
N HIS A 30 4.62 1.98 -8.04
CA HIS A 30 4.67 2.95 -6.96
C HIS A 30 3.29 3.18 -6.30
N ALA A 31 2.23 3.24 -7.11
CA ALA A 31 0.85 3.33 -6.62
C ALA A 31 0.45 2.09 -5.80
N SER A 32 0.84 0.88 -6.22
CA SER A 32 0.57 -0.35 -5.45
C SER A 32 1.27 -0.31 -4.08
N GLU A 33 2.52 0.12 -4.03
CA GLU A 33 3.29 0.26 -2.79
C GLU A 33 2.69 1.32 -1.85
N LEU A 34 2.24 2.44 -2.40
CA LEU A 34 1.51 3.47 -1.66
C LEU A 34 0.24 2.92 -1.00
N LEU A 35 -0.59 2.24 -1.78
CA LEU A 35 -1.85 1.67 -1.30
C LEU A 35 -1.60 0.57 -0.26
N ARG A 36 -0.54 -0.24 -0.43
CA ARG A 36 -0.08 -1.20 0.58
C ARG A 36 0.27 -0.53 1.91
N GLY A 37 0.99 0.60 1.86
CA GLY A 37 1.34 1.37 3.05
C GLY A 37 0.11 1.94 3.76
N VAL A 38 -0.86 2.48 3.00
CA VAL A 38 -2.13 2.99 3.55
C VAL A 38 -2.92 1.88 4.22
N SER A 39 -3.09 0.74 3.56
CA SER A 39 -3.82 -0.41 4.10
C SER A 39 -3.19 -0.90 5.41
N ALA A 40 -1.87 -1.11 5.44
CA ALA A 40 -1.15 -1.51 6.65
C ALA A 40 -1.29 -0.50 7.80
N THR A 41 -1.35 0.79 7.49
CA THR A 41 -1.54 1.87 8.48
C THR A 41 -2.94 1.83 9.07
N LEU A 42 -3.97 1.67 8.22
CA LEU A 42 -5.36 1.57 8.64
C LEU A 42 -5.60 0.32 9.49
N GLU A 43 -5.06 -0.83 9.08
CA GLU A 43 -5.11 -2.07 9.86
C GLU A 43 -4.46 -1.90 11.23
N GLN A 44 -3.26 -1.32 11.28
CA GLN A 44 -2.56 -1.11 12.54
C GLN A 44 -3.32 -0.16 13.47
N HIS A 45 -3.94 0.89 12.92
CA HIS A 45 -4.78 1.79 13.70
C HIS A 45 -6.03 1.06 14.25
N CYS A 46 -6.72 0.28 13.41
CA CYS A 46 -7.90 -0.48 13.84
C CYS A 46 -7.57 -1.52 14.93
N ARG A 47 -6.41 -2.19 14.83
CA ARG A 47 -5.94 -3.12 15.87
C ARG A 47 -5.63 -2.44 17.20
N THR A 48 -5.08 -1.23 17.16
CA THR A 48 -4.70 -0.48 18.37
C THR A 48 -5.87 0.25 19.02
N HIS A 49 -6.92 0.60 18.26
CA HIS A 49 -8.07 1.39 18.72
C HIS A 49 -9.40 0.60 18.57
N THR A 50 -9.38 -0.69 18.90
CA THR A 50 -10.58 -1.52 18.80
C THR A 50 -11.68 -1.02 19.75
N GLY A 51 -12.87 -0.75 19.20
CA GLY A 51 -14.04 -0.32 19.97
C GLY A 51 -14.28 1.19 19.98
N GLU A 52 -13.39 1.99 19.40
CA GLU A 52 -13.58 3.43 19.27
C GLU A 52 -14.69 3.77 18.25
N PRO A 53 -15.46 4.85 18.46
CA PRO A 53 -16.43 5.32 17.49
C PRO A 53 -15.73 5.71 16.18
N GLY A 54 -16.25 5.21 15.05
CA GLY A 54 -15.70 5.50 13.72
C GLY A 54 -14.75 4.45 13.15
N THR A 55 -14.39 3.39 13.89
CA THR A 55 -13.55 2.29 13.36
C THR A 55 -14.12 1.65 12.09
N HIS A 56 -15.45 1.57 11.96
CA HIS A 56 -16.12 1.05 10.76
C HIS A 56 -15.80 1.85 9.48
N LEU A 57 -15.62 3.18 9.59
CA LEU A 57 -15.24 4.04 8.46
C LEU A 57 -13.82 3.73 8.00
N LEU A 58 -12.92 3.47 8.96
CA LEU A 58 -11.52 3.11 8.67
C LEU A 58 -11.42 1.70 8.06
N ILE A 59 -12.24 0.74 8.52
CA ILE A 59 -12.34 -0.59 7.91
C ILE A 59 -12.81 -0.47 6.45
N ASN A 60 -13.82 0.36 6.19
CA ASN A 60 -14.29 0.61 4.82
C ASN A 60 -13.20 1.27 3.97
N ALA A 61 -12.47 2.26 4.50
CA ALA A 61 -11.34 2.87 3.81
C ALA A 61 -10.25 1.83 3.49
N GLY A 62 -9.99 0.86 4.38
CA GLY A 62 -9.09 -0.26 4.12
C GLY A 62 -9.53 -1.09 2.92
N HIS A 63 -10.80 -1.51 2.90
CA HIS A 63 -11.37 -2.27 1.78
C HIS A 63 -11.29 -1.52 0.45
N CYS A 64 -11.59 -0.21 0.45
CA CYS A 64 -11.43 0.62 -0.75
C CYS A 64 -9.98 0.68 -1.21
N THR A 65 -9.03 0.77 -0.29
CA THR A 65 -7.59 0.82 -0.58
C THR A 65 -7.11 -0.50 -1.20
N ASP A 66 -7.51 -1.64 -0.63
CA ASP A 66 -7.15 -2.96 -1.16
C ASP A 66 -7.78 -3.20 -2.54
N THR A 67 -9.02 -2.77 -2.74
CA THR A 67 -9.69 -2.83 -4.05
C THR A 67 -8.97 -1.98 -5.09
N ALA A 68 -8.61 -0.74 -4.73
CA ALA A 68 -7.86 0.16 -5.62
C ALA A 68 -6.49 -0.46 -5.99
N ARG A 69 -5.82 -1.11 -5.04
CA ARG A 69 -4.56 -1.79 -5.27
C ARG A 69 -4.72 -2.94 -6.26
N GLY A 70 -5.74 -3.77 -6.09
CA GLY A 70 -6.04 -4.85 -7.04
C GLY A 70 -6.31 -4.35 -8.46
N LEU A 71 -6.97 -3.18 -8.62
CA LEU A 71 -7.17 -2.54 -9.92
C LEU A 71 -5.84 -2.05 -10.54
N VAL A 72 -4.96 -1.45 -9.73
CA VAL A 72 -3.62 -1.02 -10.18
C VAL A 72 -2.79 -2.20 -10.65
N GLU A 73 -2.74 -3.29 -9.87
CA GLU A 73 -2.03 -4.52 -10.21
C GLU A 73 -2.60 -5.16 -11.47
N HIS A 74 -3.93 -5.17 -11.63
CA HIS A 74 -4.59 -5.65 -12.83
C HIS A 74 -4.16 -4.86 -14.09
N VAL A 75 -4.16 -3.53 -14.02
CA VAL A 75 -3.72 -2.68 -15.14
C VAL A 75 -2.24 -2.90 -15.44
N PHE A 76 -1.40 -3.02 -14.41
CA PHE A 76 0.03 -3.28 -14.55
C PHE A 76 0.30 -4.58 -15.33
N HIS A 77 -0.32 -5.69 -14.92
CA HIS A 77 -0.18 -6.97 -15.62
C HIS A 77 -0.70 -6.93 -17.06
N ARG A 78 -1.79 -6.20 -17.31
CA ARG A 78 -2.33 -6.00 -18.67
C ARG A 78 -1.37 -5.23 -19.57
N LEU A 79 -0.66 -4.23 -19.03
CA LEU A 79 0.33 -3.47 -19.79
C LEU A 79 1.55 -4.33 -20.12
N GLN A 80 2.07 -5.10 -19.16
CA GLN A 80 3.20 -6.01 -19.37
C GLN A 80 2.90 -7.05 -20.46
N ALA A 81 1.75 -7.74 -20.37
CA ALA A 81 1.34 -8.73 -21.36
C ALA A 81 1.22 -8.13 -22.77
N ARG A 82 0.79 -6.86 -22.88
CA ARG A 82 0.72 -6.16 -24.17
C ARG A 82 2.11 -5.85 -24.73
N GLN A 83 3.08 -5.52 -23.89
CA GLN A 83 4.45 -5.24 -24.35
C GLN A 83 5.14 -6.50 -24.86
N GLU A 84 4.97 -7.62 -24.17
CA GLU A 84 5.47 -8.93 -24.60
C GLU A 84 4.87 -9.37 -25.94
N ALA A 85 3.61 -9.07 -26.21
CA ALA A 85 2.96 -9.38 -27.48
C ALA A 85 3.43 -8.49 -28.65
N THR A 86 4.09 -7.37 -28.38
CA THR A 86 4.60 -6.42 -29.39
C THR A 86 6.10 -6.52 -29.64
N ALA A 87 6.81 -7.35 -28.85
CA ALA A 87 8.25 -7.60 -28.96
C ALA A 87 8.52 -8.90 -29.75
#